data_AF-A0A401ZWN3-F1
#
_entry.id   AF-A0A401ZWN3-F1
#
_cell.length_a   1.000
_cell.length_b   1.000
_cell.length_c   1.000
_cell.angle_alpha   90.00
_cell.angle_beta   90.00
_cell.angle_gamma   90.00
#
_symmetry.space_group_name_H-M   'P 1'
#
loop_
_entity.id
_entity.type
_entity.pdbx_description
1 polymer ?
#
loop_
_entity_poly.entity_id
_entity_poly.type
_entity_poly.pdbx_seq_one_letter_code
_entity_poly.pdbx_strand_id
1 'polypeptide(L)'
;MGLDKIHEILRDMPLYQEILRAGREEGLARGRDEGQQAGQVTGRKIGIREGQLFAQRRAIMSIVHERFPKLELLAKKHMALDSNADRLNNLIVQLSIVRNEREATRLLYLESKSLTE
;
A
#
# COMPACT_ATOMS: atom_id res chain seq x y z
N MET A 1 32.49 -13.63 -38.41
CA MET A 1 31.52 -14.72 -38.15
C MET A 1 30.59 -14.24 -37.04
N GLY A 2 29.27 -14.24 -37.23
CA GLY A 2 28.32 -13.73 -36.23
C GLY A 2 28.18 -14.69 -35.04
N LEU A 3 27.86 -14.15 -33.85
CA LEU A 3 27.66 -14.93 -32.62
C LEU A 3 26.59 -16.02 -32.80
N ASP A 4 25.56 -15.76 -33.61
CA ASP A 4 24.49 -16.71 -33.89
C ASP A 4 24.98 -17.97 -34.61
N LYS A 5 25.91 -17.82 -35.57
CA LYS A 5 26.54 -18.97 -36.25
C LYS A 5 27.43 -19.80 -35.33
N ILE A 6 28.08 -19.15 -34.35
CA ILE A 6 28.87 -19.84 -33.32
C ILE A 6 27.94 -20.62 -32.39
N HIS A 7 26.82 -20.02 -31.98
CA HIS A 7 25.82 -20.68 -31.14
C HIS A 7 25.22 -21.92 -31.81
N GLU A 8 24.92 -21.85 -33.11
CA GLU A 8 24.44 -23.01 -33.88
C GLU A 8 25.45 -24.16 -33.92
N ILE A 9 26.74 -23.87 -34.14
CA ILE A 9 27.81 -24.89 -34.19
C ILE A 9 28.03 -25.53 -32.82
N LEU A 10 27.96 -24.75 -31.74
CA LEU A 10 28.23 -25.23 -30.38
C LEU A 10 27.03 -25.94 -29.74
N ARG A 11 25.81 -25.76 -30.29
CA ARG A 11 24.57 -26.27 -29.70
C ARG A 11 24.62 -27.76 -29.41
N ASP A 12 25.25 -28.57 -30.25
CA ASP A 12 25.26 -30.02 -30.06
C ASP A 12 26.41 -30.51 -29.16
N MET A 13 27.30 -29.62 -28.72
CA MET A 13 28.39 -29.98 -27.82
C MET A 13 27.87 -30.20 -26.39
N PRO A 14 28.20 -31.34 -25.74
CA PRO A 14 27.77 -31.63 -24.37
C PRO A 14 28.13 -30.52 -23.37
N LEU A 15 29.37 -30.03 -23.42
CA LEU A 15 29.84 -28.94 -22.56
C LEU A 15 29.01 -27.65 -22.75
N TYR A 16 28.59 -27.35 -23.97
CA TYR A 16 27.79 -26.17 -24.25
C TYR A 16 26.38 -26.29 -23.68
N GLN A 17 25.78 -27.48 -23.76
CA GLN A 17 24.48 -27.77 -23.16
C GLN A 17 24.52 -27.70 -21.63
N GLU A 18 25.61 -28.12 -20.99
CA GLU A 18 25.83 -27.97 -19.56
C GLU A 18 25.90 -26.50 -19.16
N ILE A 19 26.63 -25.66 -19.90
CA ILE A 19 26.69 -24.21 -19.66
C ILE A 19 25.30 -23.58 -19.80
N LEU A 20 24.55 -23.92 -20.85
CA LEU A 20 23.18 -23.42 -21.03
C LEU A 20 22.24 -23.89 -19.91
N ARG A 21 22.42 -25.13 -19.44
CA ARG A 21 21.64 -25.68 -18.32
C ARG A 21 21.97 -24.95 -17.02
N ALA A 22 23.26 -24.76 -16.71
CA ALA A 22 23.71 -24.01 -15.53
C ALA A 22 23.17 -22.57 -15.56
N GLY A 23 23.24 -21.89 -16.71
CA GLY A 23 22.67 -20.55 -16.87
C GLY A 23 21.15 -20.51 -16.67
N ARG A 24 20.41 -21.53 -17.13
CA ARG A 24 18.97 -21.65 -16.85
C ARG A 24 18.69 -21.89 -15.37
N GLU A 25 19.43 -22.78 -14.72
CA GLU A 25 19.27 -23.09 -13.29
C GLU A 25 19.59 -21.87 -12.43
N GLU A 26 20.68 -21.16 -12.72
CA GLU A 26 21.06 -19.92 -12.06
C GLU A 26 20.04 -18.80 -12.30
N GLY A 27 19.55 -18.65 -13.54
CA GLY A 27 18.50 -17.69 -13.87
C GLY A 27 17.19 -17.97 -13.14
N LEU A 28 16.80 -19.24 -13.01
CA LEU A 28 15.63 -19.65 -12.23
C LEU A 28 15.82 -19.39 -10.73
N ALA A 29 17.01 -19.67 -10.19
CA ALA A 29 17.32 -19.40 -8.79
C ALA A 29 17.27 -17.89 -8.49
N ARG A 30 17.96 -17.07 -9.29
CA ARG A 30 17.94 -15.61 -9.16
C ARG A 30 16.54 -15.04 -9.30
N GLY A 31 15.77 -15.49 -10.29
CA GLY A 31 14.39 -15.02 -10.49
C GLY A 31 13.47 -15.34 -9.31
N ARG A 32 13.66 -16.48 -8.63
CA ARG A 32 12.92 -16.79 -7.40
C ARG A 32 13.33 -15.88 -6.25
N ASP A 33 14.62 -15.68 -6.05
CA ASP A 33 15.15 -14.84 -4.96
C ASP A 33 14.72 -13.38 -5.12
N GLU A 34 14.88 -12.81 -6.32
CA GLU A 34 14.45 -11.45 -6.64
C GLU A 34 12.94 -11.30 -6.50
N GLY A 35 12.16 -12.27 -7.00
CA GLY A 35 10.71 -12.27 -6.86
C GLY A 35 10.25 -12.31 -5.40
N GLN A 36 10.90 -13.13 -4.57
CA GLN A 36 10.63 -13.20 -3.14
C GLN A 36 10.96 -11.89 -2.43
N GLN A 37 12.13 -11.31 -2.70
CA GLN A 37 12.55 -10.03 -2.10
C GLN A 37 11.63 -8.88 -2.51
N ALA A 38 11.32 -8.75 -3.80
CA ALA A 38 10.40 -7.74 -4.30
C ALA A 38 9.00 -7.89 -3.69
N GLY A 39 8.51 -9.13 -3.56
CA GLY A 39 7.25 -9.45 -2.89
C GLY A 39 7.24 -9.03 -1.42
N GLN A 40 8.30 -9.33 -0.67
CA GLN A 40 8.43 -8.93 0.74
C GLN A 40 8.46 -7.42 0.91
N VAL A 41 9.24 -6.71 0.10
CA VAL A 41 9.33 -5.24 0.16
C VAL A 41 7.99 -4.60 -0.17
N THR A 42 7.32 -5.07 -1.22
CA THR A 42 6.01 -4.55 -1.65
C THR A 42 4.95 -4.83 -0.61
N GLY A 43 4.86 -6.07 -0.13
CA GLY A 43 3.92 -6.47 0.93
C GLY A 43 4.12 -5.68 2.21
N ARG A 44 5.37 -5.45 2.63
CA ARG A 44 5.68 -4.62 3.81
C ARG A 44 5.22 -3.18 3.62
N LYS A 45 5.47 -2.56 2.46
CA LYS A 45 5.04 -1.18 2.19
C LYS A 45 3.52 -1.03 2.20
N ILE A 46 2.82 -1.97 1.55
CA ILE A 46 1.34 -1.99 1.53
C ILE A 46 0.80 -2.17 2.95
N GLY A 47 1.31 -3.17 3.69
CA GLY A 47 0.88 -3.46 5.05
C GLY A 47 1.09 -2.30 6.03
N ILE A 48 2.21 -1.58 5.93
CA ILE A 48 2.45 -0.37 6.74
C ILE A 48 1.41 0.70 6.42
N ARG A 49 1.17 0.97 5.13
CA ARG A 49 0.21 1.98 4.70
C ARG A 49 -1.21 1.66 5.14
N GLU A 50 -1.65 0.42 4.92
CA GLU A 50 -2.98 -0.04 5.34
C GLU A 50 -3.13 -0.03 6.86
N GLY A 51 -2.10 -0.44 7.59
CA GLY A 51 -2.08 -0.39 9.05
C GLY A 51 -2.19 1.03 9.61
N GLN A 52 -1.50 1.99 9.00
CA GLN A 52 -1.61 3.41 9.35
C GLN A 52 -3.02 3.95 9.13
N LEU A 53 -3.61 3.69 7.96
CA LEU A 53 -4.98 4.10 7.65
C LEU A 53 -5.98 3.49 8.63
N PHE A 54 -5.84 2.20 8.94
CA PHE A 54 -6.70 1.51 9.90
C PHE A 54 -6.60 2.15 11.29
N ALA A 55 -5.38 2.39 11.78
CA ALA A 55 -5.15 3.01 13.08
C ALA A 55 -5.75 4.41 13.18
N GLN A 56 -5.60 5.22 12.13
CA GLN A 56 -6.13 6.58 12.09
C GLN A 56 -7.65 6.61 12.05
N ARG A 57 -8.29 5.78 11.20
CA ARG A 57 -9.75 5.62 11.17
C ARG A 57 -10.28 5.22 12.54
N ARG A 58 -9.62 4.28 13.21
CA ARG A 58 -9.99 3.84 14.56
C ARG A 58 -9.86 4.97 15.59
N ALA A 59 -8.82 5.78 15.51
CA ALA A 59 -8.63 6.93 16.39
C ALA A 59 -9.75 7.98 16.21
N ILE A 60 -10.09 8.32 14.96
CA ILE A 60 -11.20 9.23 14.64
C ILE A 60 -12.51 8.69 15.21
N MET A 61 -12.82 7.41 14.96
CA MET A 61 -14.03 6.77 15.47
C MET A 61 -14.08 6.79 17.00
N SER A 62 -12.94 6.60 17.67
CA SER A 62 -12.87 6.65 19.14
C SER A 62 -13.16 8.06 19.66
N ILE A 63 -12.56 9.08 19.06
CA ILE A 63 -12.82 10.49 19.44
C ILE A 63 -14.29 10.85 19.20
N VAL A 64 -14.85 10.46 18.05
CA VAL A 64 -16.24 10.74 17.70
C VAL A 64 -17.19 10.01 18.66
N HIS A 65 -16.94 8.75 18.97
CA HIS A 65 -17.78 7.98 19.90
C HIS A 65 -17.81 8.62 21.29
N GLU A 66 -16.63 8.98 21.84
CA GLU A 66 -16.51 9.54 23.18
C GLU A 66 -17.05 10.96 23.30
N ARG A 67 -16.81 11.81 22.30
CA ARG A 67 -17.10 13.26 22.40
C ARG A 67 -18.35 13.68 21.65
N PHE A 68 -18.67 13.01 20.55
CA PHE A 68 -19.70 13.43 19.59
C PHE A 68 -20.51 12.22 19.07
N PRO A 69 -21.14 11.42 19.93
CA PRO A 69 -21.75 10.13 19.55
C PRO A 69 -22.81 10.25 18.45
N LYS A 70 -23.51 11.39 18.35
CA LYS A 70 -24.49 11.66 17.28
C LYS A 70 -23.87 11.70 15.87
N LEU A 71 -22.57 11.94 15.77
CA LEU A 71 -21.84 12.02 14.51
C LEU A 71 -21.23 10.69 14.06
N GLU A 72 -21.42 9.61 14.82
CA GLU A 72 -20.79 8.31 14.55
C GLU A 72 -21.11 7.78 13.14
N LEU A 73 -22.37 7.92 12.71
CA LEU A 73 -22.79 7.49 11.37
C LEU A 73 -22.13 8.33 10.26
N LEU A 74 -21.99 9.63 10.47
CA LEU A 74 -21.33 10.53 9.52
C LEU A 74 -19.84 10.20 9.42
N ALA A 75 -19.18 10.00 10.56
CA ALA A 75 -17.78 9.61 10.61
C ALA A 75 -17.54 8.27 9.91
N LYS A 76 -18.38 7.24 10.15
CA LYS A 76 -18.28 5.94 9.46
C LYS A 76 -18.34 6.08 7.94
N LYS A 77 -19.26 6.89 7.42
CA LYS A 77 -19.37 7.13 5.97
C LYS A 77 -18.12 7.82 5.42
N HIS A 78 -17.60 8.81 6.12
CA HIS A 78 -16.40 9.52 5.69
C HIS A 78 -15.16 8.61 5.70
N MET A 79 -14.96 7.81 6.75
CA MET A 79 -13.84 6.87 6.86
C MET A 79 -13.86 5.76 5.81
N ALA A 80 -15.03 5.38 5.29
CA ALA A 80 -15.14 4.40 4.22
C ALA A 80 -14.60 4.93 2.88
N LEU A 81 -14.61 6.24 2.68
CA LEU A 81 -14.23 6.89 1.42
C LEU A 81 -12.78 7.43 1.46
N ASP A 82 -12.30 7.87 2.63
CA ASP A 82 -10.99 8.51 2.75
C ASP A 82 -9.84 7.49 2.90
N SER A 83 -8.90 7.49 1.95
CA SER A 83 -7.70 6.66 1.95
C SER A 83 -6.39 7.47 2.08
N ASN A 84 -6.49 8.75 2.47
CA ASN A 84 -5.35 9.64 2.63
C ASN A 84 -4.94 9.74 4.11
N ALA A 85 -3.80 9.14 4.44
CA ALA A 85 -3.31 9.06 5.81
C ALA A 85 -3.01 10.44 6.45
N ASP A 86 -2.52 11.40 5.66
CA ASP A 86 -2.18 12.73 6.19
C ASP A 86 -3.44 13.53 6.53
N ARG A 87 -4.47 13.42 5.68
CA ARG A 87 -5.77 14.05 5.93
C ARG A 87 -6.45 13.48 7.17
N LEU A 88 -6.45 12.14 7.30
CA LEU A 88 -6.97 11.48 8.50
C LEU A 88 -6.20 11.90 9.75
N ASN A 89 -4.87 12.03 9.67
CA ASN A 89 -4.07 12.49 10.81
C ASN A 89 -4.42 13.94 11.21
N ASN A 90 -4.56 14.84 10.24
CA ASN A 90 -4.97 16.22 10.51
C ASN A 90 -6.37 16.28 11.12
N LEU A 91 -7.29 15.43 10.64
CA LEU A 91 -8.64 15.34 11.18
C LEU A 91 -8.64 14.83 12.63
N ILE A 92 -7.77 13.89 13.01
CA ILE A 92 -7.58 13.48 14.42
C ILE A 92 -7.22 14.68 15.29
N VAL A 93 -6.22 15.46 14.88
CA VAL A 93 -5.74 16.63 15.63
C VAL A 93 -6.86 17.65 15.77
N GLN A 94 -7.57 17.98 14.69
CA GLN A 94 -8.66 18.94 14.70
C GLN A 94 -9.83 18.48 15.57
N LEU A 95 -10.30 17.23 15.40
CA LEU A 95 -11.39 16.66 16.21
C LEU A 95 -11.06 16.57 17.69
N SER A 96 -9.77 16.49 18.06
CA SER A 96 -9.33 16.49 19.46
C SER A 96 -9.50 17.86 20.13
N ILE A 97 -9.49 18.96 19.37
CA ILE A 97 -9.48 20.33 19.90
C ILE A 97 -10.87 20.98 19.83
N VAL A 98 -11.67 20.58 18.85
CA VAL A 98 -13.04 21.09 18.62
C VAL A 98 -13.89 21.01 19.88
N ARG A 99 -14.68 22.05 20.17
CA ARG A 99 -15.40 22.19 21.44
C ARG A 99 -16.84 21.68 21.38
N ASN A 100 -17.44 21.64 20.20
CA ASN A 100 -18.86 21.36 20.03
C ASN A 100 -19.19 20.55 18.78
N GLU A 101 -20.38 19.96 18.78
CA GLU A 101 -20.87 19.08 17.72
C GLU A 101 -21.00 19.79 16.35
N ARG A 102 -21.30 21.10 16.33
CA ARG A 102 -21.45 21.86 15.08
C ARG A 102 -20.13 22.03 14.34
N GLU A 103 -19.08 22.37 15.07
CA GLU A 103 -17.71 22.46 14.53
C GLU A 103 -17.24 21.08 14.03
N ALA A 104 -17.48 20.02 14.80
CA ALA A 104 -17.09 18.66 14.43
C ALA A 104 -17.83 18.20 13.16
N THR A 105 -19.12 18.50 13.05
CA THR A 105 -19.92 18.23 11.84
C THR A 105 -19.35 18.95 10.64
N ARG A 106 -19.00 20.24 10.78
CA ARG A 106 -18.45 21.04 9.68
C ARG A 106 -17.12 20.47 9.19
N LEU A 107 -16.25 20.03 10.08
CA LEU A 107 -14.97 19.42 9.72
C LEU A 107 -15.16 18.11 8.96
N LEU A 108 -15.98 17.19 9.48
CA LEU A 108 -16.29 15.93 8.80
C LEU A 108 -16.93 16.17 7.42
N TYR A 109 -17.74 17.22 7.28
CA TYR A 109 -18.39 17.56 6.01
C TYR A 109 -17.43 18.21 5.00
N LEU A 110 -16.62 19.18 5.42
CA LEU A 110 -15.65 19.87 4.55
C LEU A 110 -14.61 18.89 3.98
N GLU A 111 -14.09 17.99 4.82
CA GLU A 111 -13.16 16.96 4.39
C GLU A 111 -13.85 15.92 3.48
N SER A 112 -15.14 15.64 3.69
CA SER A 112 -15.88 14.73 2.80
C SER A 112 -16.10 15.31 1.40
N LYS A 113 -16.28 16.64 1.26
CA LYS A 113 -16.54 17.29 -0.03
C LYS A 113 -15.29 17.32 -0.91
N SER A 114 -14.11 17.54 -0.33
CA SER A 114 -12.83 17.49 -1.03
C SER A 114 -12.34 16.08 -1.37
N LEU A 115 -13.17 15.05 -1.15
CA LEU A 115 -12.99 13.69 -1.69
C LEU A 115 -13.86 13.42 -2.92
N THR A 116 -14.83 14.29 -3.22
CA THR A 116 -15.82 14.15 -4.31
C THR A 116 -15.65 15.16 -5.45
N GLU A 117 -14.70 16.09 -5.33
CA GLU A 117 -14.24 17.00 -6.39
C GLU A 117 -12.86 16.54 -6.89
#